data_AF-A0A0X8JPF0-F1
#
_entry.id   AF-A0A0X8JPF0-F1
#
_cell.length_a   1.000
_cell.length_b   1.000
_cell.length_c   1.000
_cell.angle_alpha   90.00
_cell.angle_beta   90.00
_cell.angle_gamma   90.00
#
_symmetry.space_group_name_H-M   'P 1'
#
loop_
_entity.id
_entity.type
_entity.pdbx_description
1 polymer ?
#
loop_
_entity_poly.entity_id
_entity_poly.type
_entity_poly.pdbx_seq_one_letter_code
_entity_poly.pdbx_strand_id
1 'polypeptide(L)'
;MGKYALAVLLPACLLFGTAMAGEDMKVLIADRCLSCHDMEKVCVVKSNDVKWWKDSVQRMVDYQKDLLTAGEVDAMGAFLAVEANRNMVCAK
;
A
#
# COMPACT_ATOMS: atom_id res chain seq x y z
N MET A 1 -36.79 -9.84 39.03
CA MET A 1 -36.97 -9.01 37.82
C MET A 1 -35.74 -8.14 37.66
N GLY A 2 -34.71 -8.62 36.95
CA GLY A 2 -33.52 -7.84 36.60
C GLY A 2 -33.36 -7.88 35.10
N LYS A 3 -33.62 -6.75 34.44
CA LYS A 3 -33.50 -6.60 32.98
C LYS A 3 -32.19 -5.87 32.66
N TYR A 4 -31.60 -6.27 31.53
CA TYR A 4 -30.57 -5.60 30.74
C TYR A 4 -29.12 -5.68 31.24
N ALA A 5 -28.30 -6.44 30.50
CA ALA A 5 -27.26 -5.80 29.69
C ALA A 5 -26.94 -6.70 28.50
N LEU A 6 -27.16 -6.14 27.32
CA LEU A 6 -26.90 -6.68 26.00
C LEU A 6 -25.40 -7.05 25.90
N ALA A 7 -25.07 -8.31 25.64
CA ALA A 7 -23.72 -8.72 25.28
C ALA A 7 -23.41 -8.18 23.88
N VAL A 8 -22.87 -6.97 23.81
CA VAL A 8 -22.24 -6.44 22.59
C VAL A 8 -20.87 -7.11 22.48
N LEU A 9 -20.84 -8.27 21.85
CA LEU A 9 -19.61 -8.91 21.40
C LEU A 9 -19.63 -8.97 19.87
N LEU A 10 -18.92 -8.02 19.25
CA LEU A 10 -18.12 -8.06 18.00
C LEU A 10 -18.03 -6.62 17.42
N PRO A 11 -16.94 -6.21 16.72
CA PRO A 11 -15.80 -6.99 16.24
C PRO A 11 -14.44 -6.25 16.37
N ALA A 12 -13.57 -6.66 17.30
CA ALA A 12 -12.23 -6.04 17.45
C ALA A 12 -11.15 -6.62 16.49
N CYS A 13 -11.53 -7.46 15.52
CA CYS A 13 -10.58 -8.25 14.73
C CYS A 13 -10.25 -7.68 13.33
N LEU A 14 -10.66 -6.45 13.00
CA LEU A 14 -10.43 -5.87 11.66
C LEU A 14 -9.49 -4.65 11.63
N LEU A 15 -8.95 -4.22 12.77
CA LEU A 15 -8.13 -2.99 12.82
C LEU A 15 -6.62 -3.22 12.95
N PHE A 16 -6.15 -4.47 13.05
CA PHE A 16 -4.72 -4.78 13.15
C PHE A 16 -4.05 -5.12 11.81
N GLY A 17 -4.81 -5.31 10.73
CA GLY A 17 -4.28 -5.82 9.46
C GLY A 17 -3.52 -4.80 8.59
N THR A 18 -3.62 -3.50 8.87
CA THR A 18 -3.08 -2.46 7.97
C THR A 18 -1.66 -2.02 8.28
N ALA A 19 -1.23 -2.09 9.56
CA ALA A 19 0.09 -1.59 9.97
C ALA A 19 1.23 -2.53 9.54
N MET A 20 1.04 -3.85 9.67
CA MET A 20 2.07 -4.82 9.25
C MET A 20 2.27 -4.83 7.73
N ALA A 21 1.16 -4.79 6.97
CA ALA A 21 1.21 -4.75 5.51
C ALA A 21 1.95 -3.51 4.97
N GLY A 22 1.92 -2.39 5.71
CA GLY A 22 2.62 -1.17 5.31
C GLY A 22 4.14 -1.23 5.47
N GLU A 23 4.64 -1.86 6.53
CA GLU A 23 6.09 -2.07 6.71
C GLU A 23 6.65 -3.07 5.69
N ASP A 24 5.93 -4.17 5.42
CA ASP A 24 6.33 -5.13 4.37
C ASP A 24 6.41 -4.45 2.99
N MET A 25 5.48 -3.53 2.69
CA MET A 25 5.50 -2.79 1.43
C MET A 25 6.68 -1.82 1.32
N LYS A 26 7.09 -1.17 2.42
CA LYS A 26 8.27 -0.31 2.44
C LYS A 26 9.55 -1.08 2.15
N VAL A 27 9.65 -2.30 2.69
CA VAL A 27 10.79 -3.20 2.41
C VAL A 27 10.81 -3.57 0.94
N LEU A 28 9.66 -3.97 0.37
CA LEU A 28 9.55 -4.30 -1.05
C LEU A 28 9.92 -3.11 -1.96
N ILE A 29 9.46 -1.90 -1.63
CA ILE A 29 9.82 -0.67 -2.35
C ILE A 29 11.33 -0.42 -2.30
N ALA A 30 11.95 -0.56 -1.13
CA ALA A 30 13.38 -0.35 -0.97
C ALA A 30 14.21 -1.39 -1.76
N ASP A 31 13.76 -2.64 -1.83
CA ASP A 31 14.43 -3.74 -2.53
C ASP A 31 14.28 -3.66 -4.05
N ARG A 32 13.11 -3.21 -4.54
CA ARG A 32 12.74 -3.32 -5.97
C ARG A 32 12.66 -1.99 -6.73
N CYS A 33 12.22 -0.91 -6.09
CA CYS A 33 11.88 0.31 -6.82
C CYS A 33 13.04 1.30 -6.95
N LEU A 34 14.03 1.22 -6.05
CA LEU A 34 15.13 2.19 -5.98
C LEU A 34 16.35 1.84 -6.85
N SER A 35 16.36 0.67 -7.51
CA SER A 35 17.52 0.25 -8.32
C SER A 35 17.66 1.01 -9.65
N CYS A 36 16.57 1.63 -10.12
CA CYS A 36 16.51 2.27 -11.44
C CYS A 36 16.36 3.79 -11.36
N HIS A 37 15.60 4.29 -10.38
CA HIS A 37 15.39 5.71 -10.13
C HIS A 37 14.79 5.92 -8.73
N ASP A 38 14.81 7.16 -8.25
CA ASP A 38 14.23 7.52 -6.96
C ASP A 38 12.70 7.61 -6.99
N MET A 39 12.09 7.79 -5.82
CA MET A 39 10.63 7.81 -5.65
C MET A 39 10.00 9.21 -5.80
N GLU A 40 10.72 10.19 -6.34
CA GLU A 40 10.27 11.60 -6.43
C GLU A 40 8.86 11.76 -7.01
N LYS A 41 8.54 11.01 -8.07
CA LYS A 41 7.22 11.06 -8.71
C LYS A 41 6.09 10.61 -7.78
N VAL A 42 6.36 9.67 -6.88
CA VAL A 42 5.38 9.21 -5.88
C VAL A 42 5.01 10.33 -4.91
N CYS A 43 5.92 11.28 -4.70
CA CYS A 43 5.78 12.34 -3.71
C CYS A 43 5.08 13.59 -4.22
N VAL A 44 5.10 13.81 -5.52
CA VAL A 44 4.45 14.97 -6.14
C VAL A 44 3.05 14.65 -6.68
N VAL A 45 2.76 13.38 -6.96
CA VAL A 45 1.45 12.96 -7.46
C VAL A 45 0.43 12.86 -6.32
N LYS A 46 -0.69 13.57 -6.46
CA LYS A 46 -1.77 13.67 -5.46
C LYS A 46 -3.00 12.79 -5.76
N SER A 47 -2.85 11.78 -6.62
CA SER A 47 -3.94 10.86 -6.92
C SER A 47 -4.16 9.87 -5.78
N ASN A 48 -5.41 9.61 -5.43
CA ASN A 48 -5.79 8.50 -4.54
C ASN A 48 -6.57 7.41 -5.32
N ASP A 49 -6.49 7.42 -6.66
CA ASP A 49 -7.11 6.41 -7.52
C ASP A 49 -6.23 5.15 -7.59
N VAL A 50 -6.75 4.04 -7.06
CA VAL A 50 -6.08 2.73 -7.06
C VAL A 50 -5.75 2.25 -8.47
N LYS A 51 -6.65 2.43 -9.44
CA LYS A 51 -6.40 2.00 -10.81
C LYS A 51 -5.26 2.80 -11.42
N TRP A 52 -5.23 4.12 -11.19
CA TRP A 52 -4.15 4.98 -11.68
C TRP A 52 -2.78 4.54 -11.13
N TRP A 53 -2.70 4.20 -9.84
CA TRP A 53 -1.48 3.71 -9.22
C TRP A 53 -1.09 2.31 -9.70
N LYS A 54 -2.05 1.40 -9.80
CA LYS A 54 -1.82 0.05 -10.35
C LYS A 54 -1.27 0.13 -11.78
N ASP A 55 -1.90 0.92 -12.65
CA ASP A 55 -1.44 1.12 -14.02
C ASP A 55 -0.02 1.73 -14.04
N SER A 56 0.30 2.59 -13.07
CA SER A 56 1.63 3.19 -12.94
C SER A 56 2.70 2.21 -12.50
N VAL A 57 2.40 1.34 -11.52
CA VAL A 57 3.28 0.25 -11.09
C VAL A 57 3.45 -0.77 -12.22
N GLN A 58 2.37 -1.09 -12.93
CA GLN A 58 2.43 -2.02 -14.08
C GLN A 58 3.38 -1.52 -15.16
N ARG A 59 3.40 -0.21 -15.46
CA ARG A 59 4.39 0.34 -16.41
C ARG A 59 5.84 0.08 -15.97
N MET A 60 6.13 0.03 -14.67
CA MET A 60 7.49 -0.29 -14.18
C MET A 60 7.83 -1.77 -14.41
N VAL A 61 6.86 -2.67 -14.23
CA VAL A 61 7.00 -4.09 -14.59
C VAL A 61 7.15 -4.28 -16.10
N ASP A 62 6.48 -3.46 -16.91
CA ASP A 62 6.63 -3.51 -18.37
C ASP A 62 8.04 -3.10 -18.81
N TYR A 63 8.68 -2.17 -18.08
CA TYR A 63 10.09 -1.80 -18.30
C TYR A 63 11.08 -2.85 -17.79
N GLN A 64 10.82 -3.43 -16.63
CA GLN A 64 11.64 -4.47 -16.02
C GLN A 64 10.79 -5.70 -15.71
N LYS A 65 10.89 -6.71 -16.57
CA LYS A 65 10.21 -7.99 -16.36
C LYS A 65 10.59 -8.61 -15.02
N ASP A 66 9.64 -9.30 -14.41
CA ASP A 66 9.78 -9.99 -13.12
C ASP A 66 10.10 -9.07 -11.93
N LEU A 67 9.94 -7.74 -12.09
CA LEU A 67 10.13 -6.77 -11.00
C LEU A 67 9.15 -7.03 -9.84
N LEU A 68 7.89 -7.32 -10.17
CA LEU A 68 6.81 -7.64 -9.24
C LEU A 68 5.91 -8.72 -9.84
N THR A 69 5.31 -9.54 -8.99
CA THR A 69 4.19 -10.42 -9.35
C THR A 69 2.90 -9.64 -9.53
N ALA A 70 1.89 -10.23 -10.18
CA ALA A 70 0.58 -9.58 -10.37
C ALA A 70 -0.09 -9.19 -9.04
N GLY A 71 0.03 -10.04 -8.01
CA GLY A 71 -0.51 -9.74 -6.68
C GLY A 71 0.20 -8.59 -5.98
N GLU A 72 1.53 -8.48 -6.16
CA GLU A 72 2.30 -7.35 -5.63
C GLU A 72 2.01 -6.05 -6.38
N VAL A 73 1.73 -6.10 -7.69
CA VAL A 73 1.26 -4.92 -8.45
C VAL A 73 -0.07 -4.40 -7.89
N ASP A 74 -1.01 -5.30 -7.59
CA ASP A 74 -2.28 -4.96 -6.96
C ASP A 74 -2.09 -4.34 -5.57
N ALA A 75 -1.29 -4.98 -4.73
CA ALA A 75 -1.01 -4.52 -3.37
C ALA A 75 -0.26 -3.18 -3.34
N MET A 76 0.74 -3.00 -4.21
CA MET A 76 1.50 -1.75 -4.35
C MET A 76 0.61 -0.62 -4.86
N GLY A 77 -0.26 -0.88 -5.85
CA GLY A 77 -1.22 0.10 -6.35
C GLY A 77 -2.18 0.57 -5.26
N ALA A 78 -2.72 -0.35 -4.47
CA ALA A 78 -3.57 -0.03 -3.32
C ALA A 78 -2.80 0.73 -2.22
N PHE A 79 -1.56 0.33 -1.93
CA PHE A 79 -0.71 1.00 -0.96
C PHE A 79 -0.45 2.46 -1.36
N LEU A 80 -0.05 2.71 -2.61
CA LEU A 80 0.25 4.05 -3.12
C LEU A 80 -0.99 4.93 -3.29
N ALA A 81 -2.19 4.37 -3.41
CA ALA A 81 -3.43 5.15 -3.43
C ALA A 81 -3.73 5.86 -2.10
N VAL A 82 -3.08 5.45 -1.00
CA VAL A 82 -3.24 6.08 0.31
C VAL A 82 -2.13 7.12 0.51
N GLU A 83 -2.51 8.39 0.69
CA GLU A 83 -1.56 9.48 0.85
C GLU A 83 -0.60 9.28 2.04
N ALA A 84 -1.11 8.80 3.18
CA ALA A 84 -0.28 8.52 4.35
C ALA A 84 0.84 7.50 4.03
N ASN A 85 0.53 6.47 3.24
CA ASN A 85 1.49 5.46 2.80
C ASN A 85 2.53 6.05 1.84
N ARG A 86 2.12 6.90 0.89
CA ARG A 86 3.07 7.60 0.01
C ARG A 86 4.04 8.45 0.82
N ASN A 87 3.55 9.19 1.81
CA ASN A 87 4.38 10.02 2.66
C ASN A 87 5.47 9.22 3.41
N MET A 88 5.22 7.94 3.73
CA MET A 88 6.21 7.06 4.35
C MET A 88 7.38 6.70 3.43
N VAL A 89 7.21 6.80 2.12
CA VAL A 89 8.23 6.47 1.11
C VAL A 89 8.77 7.70 0.39
N CYS A 90 8.38 8.90 0.86
CA CYS A 90 8.75 10.18 0.26
C CYS A 90 9.97 10.86 0.86
N ALA A 91 10.64 10.18 1.78
CA ALA A 91 11.89 10.65 2.36
C ALA A 91 12.94 9.53 2.26
N LYS A 92 13.73 9.57 1.17
CA LYS A 92 15.12 9.10 1.11
C LYS A 92 15.84 9.94 0.07
#